data_AF-A0A175JL47-F1
#
_entry.id   AF-A0A175JL47-F1
#
_cell.length_a   1.000
_cell.length_b   1.000
_cell.length_c   1.000
_cell.angle_alpha   90.00
_cell.angle_beta   90.00
_cell.angle_gamma   90.00
#
_symmetry.space_group_name_H-M   'P 1'
#
loop_
_entity.id
_entity.type
_entity.pdbx_description
1 polymer ?
#
loop_
_entity_poly.entity_id
_entity_poly.type
_entity_poly.pdbx_seq_one_letter_code
_entity_poly.pdbx_strand_id
1 'polypeptide(L)'
;MSTSGRNHKAEQMFAEANTLQNKWSFFNKEANMTDAAELFNKAANLFKASEEYDRAAEAYDRAYLLSTKLGDNSSANKAALNKALCLSKGAHPEDAIAPLENVVENYITNGSFSQAAKTEQEIAKLYESMKKYDKASEAYKTAAGHYEMDNRPASALPFKISAAKLDALSGQLLNAYETFDKIGMDALNSGSFILLMTIFL
;
A
#
# COMPACT_ATOMS: atom_id res chain seq x y z
N MET A 1 -0.86 23.79 18.32
CA MET A 1 -1.41 22.77 19.24
C MET A 1 -0.29 21.79 19.56
N SER A 2 0.05 21.59 20.85
CA SER A 2 1.16 20.72 21.25
C SER A 2 0.87 19.25 20.90
N THR A 3 1.91 18.41 20.78
CA THR A 3 1.80 16.95 20.55
C THR A 3 0.87 16.30 21.59
N SER A 4 1.02 16.66 22.86
CA SER A 4 0.13 16.24 23.95
C SER A 4 -1.33 16.65 23.74
N GLY A 5 -1.59 17.88 23.27
CA GLY A 5 -2.95 18.34 22.99
C GLY A 5 -3.60 17.62 21.79
N ARG A 6 -2.81 17.26 20.77
CA ARG A 6 -3.28 16.48 19.62
C ARG A 6 -3.62 15.05 20.01
N ASN A 7 -2.76 14.40 20.80
CA ASN A 7 -3.02 13.06 21.32
C ASN A 7 -4.28 13.01 22.18
N HIS A 8 -4.46 13.97 23.10
CA HIS A 8 -5.67 14.01 23.92
C HIS A 8 -6.95 14.14 23.07
N LYS A 9 -6.94 14.99 22.05
CA LYS A 9 -8.08 15.13 21.13
C LYS A 9 -8.31 13.86 20.29
N ALA A 10 -7.23 13.21 19.85
CA ALA A 10 -7.31 11.95 19.13
C ALA A 10 -7.95 10.85 20.00
N GLU A 11 -7.56 10.75 21.27
CA GLU A 11 -8.14 9.83 22.24
C GLU A 11 -9.63 10.08 22.48
N GLN A 12 -10.04 11.35 22.62
CA GLN A 12 -11.44 11.70 22.76
C GLN A 12 -12.27 11.23 21.54
N MET A 13 -11.78 11.51 20.32
CA MET A 13 -12.44 11.08 19.09
C MET A 13 -12.50 9.56 18.95
N PHE A 14 -11.42 8.87 19.34
CA PHE A 14 -11.36 7.41 19.33
C PHE A 14 -12.36 6.79 20.33
N ALA A 15 -12.45 7.35 21.54
CA ALA A 15 -13.42 6.91 22.53
C ALA A 15 -14.86 7.16 22.05
N GLU A 16 -15.15 8.34 21.52
CA GLU A 16 -16.46 8.69 20.96
C GLU A 16 -16.87 7.72 19.83
N ALA A 17 -15.96 7.45 18.89
CA ALA A 17 -16.18 6.49 17.81
C ALA A 17 -16.51 5.09 18.35
N ASN A 18 -15.81 4.62 19.38
CA ASN A 18 -16.13 3.35 20.05
C ASN A 18 -17.52 3.37 20.70
N THR A 19 -17.94 4.48 21.31
CA THR A 19 -19.29 4.57 21.89
C THR A 19 -20.37 4.49 20.82
N LEU A 20 -20.17 5.14 19.67
CA LEU A 20 -21.09 5.07 18.53
C LEU A 20 -21.14 3.66 17.94
N GLN A 21 -19.98 3.02 17.80
CA GLN A 21 -19.87 1.63 17.36
C GLN A 21 -20.56 0.65 18.33
N ASN A 22 -20.57 0.89 19.64
CA ASN A 22 -21.19 0.01 20.64
C ASN A 22 -22.67 0.31 20.90
N LYS A 23 -23.16 1.54 20.66
CA LYS A 23 -24.59 1.91 20.70
C LYS A 23 -25.44 1.26 19.59
N TRP A 24 -24.82 0.37 18.83
CA TRP A 24 -25.27 -0.43 17.69
C TRP A 24 -26.68 -1.06 17.72
N SER A 25 -27.35 -1.21 18.86
CA SER A 25 -28.45 -2.18 18.96
C SER A 25 -29.89 -1.64 18.84
N PHE A 26 -30.17 -0.32 18.76
CA PHE A 26 -31.58 0.13 18.89
C PHE A 26 -32.18 1.07 17.83
N PHE A 27 -31.47 2.02 17.18
CA PHE A 27 -32.02 2.80 16.05
C PHE A 27 -30.90 3.33 15.12
N ASN A 28 -31.14 3.36 13.80
CA ASN A 28 -30.27 3.90 12.73
C ASN A 28 -28.81 3.38 12.70
N LYS A 29 -28.65 2.07 12.47
CA LYS A 29 -27.38 1.35 12.50
C LYS A 29 -26.35 1.82 11.46
N GLU A 30 -26.76 2.12 10.23
CA GLU A 30 -25.84 2.51 9.16
C GLU A 30 -25.25 3.91 9.39
N ALA A 31 -26.08 4.89 9.77
CA ALA A 31 -25.60 6.24 10.05
C ALA A 31 -24.56 6.27 11.18
N ASN A 32 -24.82 5.54 12.28
CA ASN A 32 -23.89 5.44 13.40
C ASN A 32 -22.55 4.78 13.00
N MET A 33 -22.58 3.81 12.09
CA MET A 33 -21.36 3.17 11.57
C MET A 33 -20.55 4.11 10.69
N THR A 34 -21.21 4.91 9.85
CA THR A 34 -20.56 5.92 9.00
C THR A 34 -19.90 6.99 9.86
N ASP A 35 -20.63 7.54 10.83
CA ASP A 35 -20.10 8.56 11.75
C ASP A 35 -18.92 8.03 12.57
N ALA A 36 -19.01 6.79 13.07
CA ALA A 36 -17.92 6.13 13.78
C ALA A 36 -16.69 5.94 12.88
N ALA A 37 -16.87 5.50 11.62
CA ALA A 37 -15.76 5.33 10.68
C ALA A 37 -15.06 6.66 10.37
N GLU A 38 -15.81 7.75 10.22
CA GLU A 38 -15.24 9.08 10.05
C GLU A 38 -14.44 9.54 11.27
N LEU A 39 -14.98 9.34 12.49
CA LEU A 39 -14.31 9.72 13.72
C LEU A 39 -13.01 8.93 13.93
N PHE A 40 -13.02 7.63 13.65
CA PHE A 40 -11.81 6.81 13.66
C PHE A 40 -10.76 7.34 12.67
N ASN A 41 -11.13 7.71 11.44
CA ASN A 41 -10.21 8.32 10.48
C ASN A 41 -9.65 9.66 10.97
N LYS A 42 -10.49 10.52 11.57
CA LYS A 42 -10.06 11.81 12.14
C LYS A 42 -9.09 11.60 13.31
N ALA A 43 -9.38 10.66 14.20
CA ALA A 43 -8.48 10.27 15.29
C ALA A 43 -7.14 9.74 14.75
N ALA A 44 -7.18 8.82 13.78
CA ALA A 44 -6.00 8.24 13.16
C ALA A 44 -5.07 9.30 12.54
N ASN A 45 -5.65 10.30 11.84
CA ASN A 45 -4.88 11.40 11.28
C ASN A 45 -4.17 12.24 12.36
N LEU A 46 -4.80 12.43 13.53
CA LEU A 46 -4.20 13.17 14.65
C LEU A 46 -3.10 12.36 15.36
N PHE A 47 -3.30 11.05 15.55
CA PHE A 47 -2.26 10.13 16.05
C PHE A 47 -1.05 10.11 15.11
N LYS A 48 -1.29 9.96 13.80
CA LYS A 48 -0.24 10.00 12.78
C LYS A 48 0.54 11.32 12.79
N ALA A 49 -0.15 12.45 12.93
CA ALA A 49 0.49 13.77 13.02
C ALA A 49 1.33 13.94 14.30
N SER A 50 1.06 13.14 15.31
CA SER A 50 1.78 13.12 16.59
C SER A 50 2.80 11.99 16.67
N GLU A 51 3.06 11.30 15.55
CA GLU A 51 4.00 10.18 15.40
C GLU A 51 3.66 8.93 16.22
N GLU A 52 2.42 8.84 16.71
CA GLU A 52 1.87 7.64 17.38
C GLU A 52 1.35 6.65 16.32
N TYR A 53 2.27 6.02 15.59
CA TYR A 53 1.92 5.22 14.42
C TYR A 53 1.10 3.96 14.74
N ASP A 54 1.37 3.30 15.86
CA ASP A 54 0.64 2.08 16.23
C ASP A 54 -0.83 2.41 16.60
N ARG A 55 -1.05 3.51 17.34
CA ARG A 55 -2.39 4.03 17.65
C ARG A 55 -3.12 4.49 16.39
N ALA A 56 -2.41 5.12 15.46
CA ALA A 56 -2.99 5.51 14.17
C ALA A 56 -3.42 4.28 13.36
N ALA A 57 -2.58 3.24 13.31
CA ALA A 57 -2.89 1.98 12.63
C ALA A 57 -4.11 1.28 13.24
N GLU A 58 -4.23 1.24 14.57
CA GLU A 58 -5.42 0.72 15.26
C GLU A 58 -6.70 1.49 14.86
N ALA A 59 -6.63 2.83 14.85
CA ALA A 59 -7.76 3.66 14.46
C ALA A 59 -8.14 3.47 12.98
N TYR A 60 -7.17 3.37 12.07
CA TYR A 60 -7.45 3.05 10.66
C TYR A 60 -8.01 1.63 10.49
N ASP A 61 -7.60 0.65 11.30
CA ASP A 61 -8.17 -0.70 11.27
C ASP A 61 -9.66 -0.70 11.64
N ARG A 62 -10.04 0.04 12.70
CA ARG A 62 -11.44 0.22 13.08
C ARG A 62 -12.25 0.89 11.96
N ALA A 63 -11.70 1.93 11.33
CA ALA A 63 -12.33 2.59 10.20
C ALA A 63 -12.50 1.64 9.00
N TYR A 64 -11.47 0.88 8.66
CA TYR A 64 -11.48 -0.12 7.60
C TYR A 64 -12.61 -1.15 7.82
N LEU A 65 -12.66 -1.78 8.99
CA LEU A 65 -13.66 -2.79 9.32
C LEU A 65 -15.09 -2.25 9.24
N LEU A 66 -15.31 -0.98 9.62
CA LEU A 66 -16.62 -0.34 9.49
C LEU A 66 -16.97 -0.04 8.04
N SER A 67 -16.05 0.54 7.26
CA SER A 67 -16.26 0.81 5.84
C SER A 67 -16.54 -0.46 5.04
N THR A 68 -15.83 -1.56 5.32
CA THR A 68 -16.12 -2.87 4.71
C THR A 68 -17.51 -3.37 5.06
N LYS A 69 -17.95 -3.24 6.33
CA LYS A 69 -19.32 -3.62 6.74
C LYS A 69 -20.42 -2.78 6.07
N LEU A 70 -20.11 -1.53 5.75
CA LEU A 70 -21.01 -0.62 5.02
C LEU A 70 -20.97 -0.85 3.50
N GLY A 71 -20.08 -1.70 2.99
CA GLY A 71 -19.87 -1.90 1.55
C GLY A 71 -19.16 -0.74 0.85
N ASP A 72 -18.59 0.22 1.59
CA ASP A 72 -17.81 1.32 1.03
C ASP A 72 -16.35 0.88 0.82
N ASN A 73 -16.13 0.19 -0.30
CA ASN A 73 -14.80 -0.29 -0.70
C ASN A 73 -13.80 0.85 -0.92
N SER A 74 -14.25 2.04 -1.33
CA SER A 74 -13.34 3.18 -1.56
C SER A 74 -12.74 3.66 -0.25
N SER A 75 -13.59 3.87 0.76
CA SER A 75 -13.14 4.30 2.09
C SER A 75 -12.38 3.19 2.81
N ALA A 76 -12.78 1.93 2.65
CA ALA A 76 -12.05 0.78 3.17
C ALA A 76 -10.62 0.73 2.61
N ASN A 77 -10.46 0.80 1.28
CA ASN A 77 -9.12 0.78 0.67
C ASN A 77 -8.26 1.95 1.13
N LYS A 78 -8.83 3.16 1.24
CA LYS A 78 -8.11 4.33 1.77
C LYS A 78 -7.66 4.12 3.21
N ALA A 79 -8.51 3.55 4.07
CA ALA A 79 -8.16 3.26 5.45
C ALA A 79 -7.06 2.18 5.53
N ALA A 80 -7.15 1.11 4.74
CA ALA A 80 -6.13 0.05 4.67
C ALA A 80 -4.77 0.57 4.19
N LEU A 81 -4.72 1.41 3.14
CA LEU A 81 -3.48 2.05 2.68
C LEU A 81 -2.86 2.95 3.76
N ASN A 82 -3.68 3.73 4.47
CA ASN A 82 -3.19 4.58 5.55
C ASN A 82 -2.73 3.77 6.77
N LYS A 83 -3.42 2.67 7.10
CA LYS A 83 -2.99 1.71 8.12
C LYS A 83 -1.61 1.15 7.80
N ALA A 84 -1.43 0.65 6.57
CA ALA A 84 -0.15 0.11 6.11
C ALA A 84 0.99 1.14 6.17
N LEU A 85 0.72 2.39 5.79
CA LEU A 85 1.69 3.48 5.91
C LEU A 85 2.07 3.80 7.37
N CYS A 86 1.15 3.61 8.32
CA CYS A 86 1.47 3.79 9.73
C CYS A 86 2.29 2.60 10.24
N LEU A 87 1.87 1.37 9.94
CA LEU A 87 2.59 0.15 10.33
C LEU A 87 4.03 0.12 9.79
N SER A 88 4.25 0.59 8.56
CA SER A 88 5.58 0.66 7.95
C SER A 88 6.57 1.57 8.70
N LYS A 89 6.06 2.52 9.49
CA LYS A 89 6.83 3.44 10.34
C LYS A 89 6.76 3.07 11.83
N GLY A 90 5.90 2.12 12.18
CA GLY A 90 5.68 1.66 13.54
C GLY A 90 6.65 0.54 13.94
N ALA A 91 6.27 -0.20 14.98
CA ALA A 91 7.10 -1.27 15.51
C ALA A 91 7.15 -2.54 14.64
N HIS A 92 6.11 -2.76 13.83
CA HIS A 92 5.89 -4.00 13.06
C HIS A 92 5.61 -3.70 11.58
N PRO A 93 6.65 -3.36 10.79
CA PRO A 93 6.47 -3.02 9.38
C PRO A 93 5.98 -4.20 8.52
N GLU A 94 6.23 -5.45 8.94
CA GLU A 94 5.71 -6.65 8.28
C GLU A 94 4.18 -6.74 8.26
N ASP A 95 3.51 -6.21 9.29
CA ASP A 95 2.05 -6.25 9.40
C ASP A 95 1.37 -5.32 8.37
N ALA A 96 2.15 -4.46 7.70
CA ALA A 96 1.67 -3.60 6.63
C ALA A 96 1.37 -4.37 5.34
N ILE A 97 1.94 -5.57 5.14
CA ILE A 97 1.83 -6.33 3.89
C ILE A 97 0.40 -6.80 3.64
N ALA A 98 -0.21 -7.51 4.60
CA ALA A 98 -1.54 -8.10 4.41
C ALA A 98 -2.65 -7.06 4.10
N PRO A 99 -2.72 -5.88 4.77
CA PRO A 99 -3.64 -4.82 4.37
C PRO A 99 -3.43 -4.33 2.94
N LEU A 100 -2.19 -4.25 2.45
CA LEU A 100 -1.90 -3.84 1.07
C LEU A 100 -2.32 -4.90 0.06
N GLU A 101 -2.07 -6.18 0.33
CA GLU A 101 -2.48 -7.30 -0.53
C GLU A 101 -4.01 -7.32 -0.72
N ASN A 102 -4.79 -7.11 0.35
CA ASN A 102 -6.25 -6.99 0.26
C ASN A 102 -6.71 -5.82 -0.62
N VAL A 103 -5.97 -4.71 -0.62
CA VAL A 103 -6.25 -3.55 -1.47
C VAL A 103 -5.89 -3.84 -2.93
N VAL A 104 -4.77 -4.53 -3.18
CA VAL A 104 -4.37 -5.01 -4.51
C VAL A 104 -5.47 -5.90 -5.10
N GLU A 105 -5.93 -6.90 -4.35
CA GLU A 105 -6.99 -7.81 -4.80
C GLU A 105 -8.27 -7.04 -5.15
N ASN A 106 -8.70 -6.11 -4.29
CA ASN A 106 -9.84 -5.24 -4.58
C ASN A 106 -9.65 -4.43 -5.87
N TYR A 107 -8.47 -3.85 -6.10
CA TYR A 107 -8.20 -3.11 -7.33
C TYR A 107 -8.21 -4.00 -8.57
N ILE A 108 -7.70 -5.23 -8.47
CA ILE A 108 -7.74 -6.21 -9.56
C ILE A 108 -9.19 -6.59 -9.88
N THR A 109 -10.00 -6.93 -8.86
CA THR A 109 -11.42 -7.28 -9.07
C THR A 109 -12.22 -6.15 -9.70
N ASN A 110 -11.86 -4.89 -9.39
CA ASN A 110 -12.47 -3.70 -9.99
C ASN A 110 -11.86 -3.28 -11.34
N GLY A 111 -10.94 -4.06 -11.91
CA GLY A 111 -10.26 -3.76 -13.18
C GLY A 111 -9.29 -2.57 -13.13
N SER A 112 -8.94 -2.10 -11.93
CA SER A 112 -8.06 -0.96 -11.69
C SER A 112 -6.58 -1.40 -11.59
N PHE A 113 -6.06 -2.07 -12.62
CA PHE A 113 -4.70 -2.64 -12.63
C PHE A 113 -3.59 -1.62 -12.37
N SER A 114 -3.74 -0.40 -12.90
CA SER A 114 -2.82 0.71 -12.61
C SER A 114 -2.73 1.08 -11.11
N GLN A 115 -3.81 0.92 -10.34
CA GLN A 115 -3.82 1.18 -8.89
C GLN A 115 -3.31 -0.03 -8.10
N ALA A 116 -3.64 -1.24 -8.56
CA ALA A 116 -3.04 -2.48 -8.06
C ALA A 116 -1.52 -2.43 -8.17
N ALA A 117 -0.97 -2.08 -9.34
CA ALA A 117 0.48 -1.97 -9.57
C ALA A 117 1.16 -0.96 -8.63
N LYS A 118 0.54 0.19 -8.37
CA LYS A 118 1.07 1.18 -7.43
C LYS A 118 1.06 0.68 -5.99
N THR A 119 0.03 -0.07 -5.61
CA THR A 119 -0.07 -0.65 -4.26
C THR A 119 0.95 -1.78 -4.09
N GLU A 120 1.11 -2.62 -5.10
CA GLU A 120 2.12 -3.67 -5.18
C GLU A 120 3.55 -3.10 -5.10
N GLN A 121 3.79 -1.93 -5.71
CA GLN A 121 5.06 -1.21 -5.55
C GLN A 121 5.36 -0.85 -4.09
N GLU A 122 4.36 -0.47 -3.30
CA GLU A 122 4.56 -0.17 -1.88
C GLU A 122 4.88 -1.44 -1.08
N ILE A 123 4.28 -2.59 -1.44
CA ILE A 123 4.65 -3.91 -0.91
C ILE A 123 6.11 -4.22 -1.24
N ALA A 124 6.54 -4.00 -2.49
CA ALA A 124 7.92 -4.23 -2.91
C ALA A 124 8.92 -3.39 -2.10
N LYS A 125 8.64 -2.08 -1.93
CA LYS A 125 9.46 -1.17 -1.11
C LYS A 125 9.54 -1.59 0.36
N LEU A 126 8.46 -2.14 0.92
CA LEU A 126 8.46 -2.70 2.27
C LEU A 126 9.38 -3.92 2.37
N TYR A 127 9.34 -4.81 1.37
CA TYR A 127 10.26 -5.94 1.35
C TYR A 127 11.73 -5.49 1.19
N GLU A 128 12.00 -4.46 0.39
CA GLU A 128 13.33 -3.86 0.27
C GLU A 128 13.85 -3.30 1.60
N SER A 129 13.01 -2.57 2.34
CA SER A 129 13.40 -2.00 3.65
C SER A 129 13.72 -3.09 4.68
N MET A 130 13.07 -4.25 4.56
CA MET A 130 13.34 -5.46 5.35
C MET A 130 14.49 -6.33 4.78
N LYS A 131 15.13 -5.92 3.67
CA LYS A 131 16.16 -6.68 2.95
C LYS A 131 15.71 -8.06 2.46
N LYS A 132 14.40 -8.24 2.24
CA LYS A 132 13.81 -9.45 1.64
C LYS A 132 13.80 -9.32 0.11
N TYR A 133 14.99 -9.24 -0.49
CA TYR A 133 15.16 -8.87 -1.89
C TYR A 133 14.46 -9.80 -2.88
N ASP A 134 14.40 -11.11 -2.60
CA ASP A 134 13.65 -12.06 -3.44
C ASP A 134 12.16 -11.72 -3.51
N LYS A 135 11.55 -11.41 -2.35
CA LYS A 135 10.14 -11.04 -2.27
C LYS A 135 9.87 -9.66 -2.88
N ALA A 136 10.80 -8.73 -2.70
CA ALA A 136 10.71 -7.41 -3.33
C ALA A 136 10.74 -7.54 -4.87
N SER A 137 11.62 -8.38 -5.41
CA SER A 137 11.69 -8.66 -6.84
C SER A 137 10.39 -9.26 -7.37
N GLU A 138 9.83 -10.26 -6.66
CA GLU A 138 8.55 -10.87 -7.03
C GLU A 138 7.41 -9.84 -7.06
N ALA A 139 7.29 -9.01 -6.02
CA ALA A 139 6.28 -7.94 -5.98
C ALA A 139 6.47 -6.94 -7.15
N TYR A 140 7.71 -6.59 -7.50
CA TYR A 140 7.98 -5.73 -8.66
C TYR A 140 7.62 -6.38 -10.00
N LYS A 141 7.84 -7.69 -10.15
CA LYS A 141 7.42 -8.45 -11.34
C LYS A 141 5.90 -8.47 -11.46
N THR A 142 5.20 -8.69 -10.34
CA THR A 142 3.73 -8.63 -10.28
C THR A 142 3.21 -7.23 -10.64
N ALA A 143 3.82 -6.17 -10.10
CA ALA A 143 3.48 -4.79 -10.45
C ALA A 143 3.69 -4.49 -11.94
N ALA A 144 4.78 -4.99 -12.53
CA ALA A 144 5.04 -4.87 -13.96
C ALA A 144 3.95 -5.58 -14.79
N GLY A 145 3.57 -6.81 -14.40
CA GLY A 145 2.52 -7.59 -15.06
C GLY A 145 1.16 -6.88 -15.04
N HIS A 146 0.80 -6.19 -13.95
CA HIS A 146 -0.40 -5.36 -13.90
C HIS A 146 -0.40 -4.25 -14.95
N TYR A 147 0.72 -3.56 -15.17
CA TYR A 147 0.81 -2.53 -16.21
C TYR A 147 0.79 -3.11 -17.63
N GLU A 148 1.29 -4.33 -17.82
CA GLU A 148 1.19 -5.02 -19.11
C GLU A 148 -0.24 -5.42 -19.44
N MET A 149 -1.00 -5.93 -18.45
CA MET A 149 -2.42 -6.22 -18.60
C MET A 149 -3.25 -4.97 -18.91
N ASP A 150 -2.84 -3.81 -18.39
CA ASP A 150 -3.44 -2.50 -18.67
C ASP A 150 -3.01 -1.91 -20.04
N ASN A 151 -2.31 -2.68 -20.88
CA ASN A 151 -1.74 -2.26 -22.17
C ASN A 151 -0.81 -1.04 -22.08
N ARG A 152 -0.04 -0.94 -20.98
CA ARG A 152 0.90 0.14 -20.68
C ARG A 152 2.33 -0.37 -20.47
N PRO A 153 2.96 -1.01 -21.46
CA PRO A 153 4.28 -1.62 -21.32
C PRO A 153 5.38 -0.63 -20.93
N ALA A 154 5.29 0.63 -21.40
CA ALA A 154 6.21 1.70 -20.98
C ALA A 154 6.16 1.98 -19.47
N SER A 155 4.99 1.80 -18.84
CA SER A 155 4.83 1.93 -17.40
C SER A 155 5.36 0.71 -16.65
N ALA A 156 5.45 -0.47 -17.27
CA ALA A 156 5.99 -1.69 -16.65
C ALA A 156 7.53 -1.68 -16.56
N LEU A 157 8.21 -0.99 -17.49
CA LEU A 157 9.67 -1.03 -17.62
C LEU A 157 10.44 -0.66 -16.33
N PRO A 158 10.13 0.44 -15.60
CA PRO A 158 10.84 0.76 -14.37
C PRO A 158 10.74 -0.35 -13.30
N PHE A 159 9.61 -1.04 -13.25
CA PHE A 159 9.39 -2.15 -12.31
C PHE A 159 10.20 -3.38 -12.70
N LYS A 160 10.29 -3.71 -14.01
CA LYS A 160 11.17 -4.78 -14.51
C LYS A 160 12.64 -4.53 -14.20
N ILE A 161 13.11 -3.29 -14.38
CA ILE A 161 14.49 -2.89 -14.03
C ILE A 161 14.72 -3.06 -12.53
N SER A 162 13.77 -2.62 -11.70
CA SER A 162 13.87 -2.73 -10.24
C SER A 162 13.93 -4.20 -9.80
N ALA A 163 13.08 -5.06 -10.37
CA ALA A 163 13.12 -6.50 -10.13
C ALA A 163 14.46 -7.13 -10.53
N ALA A 164 15.00 -6.80 -11.70
CA ALA A 164 16.29 -7.32 -12.16
C ALA A 164 17.45 -6.89 -11.25
N LYS A 165 17.44 -5.64 -10.76
CA LYS A 165 18.43 -5.16 -9.77
C LYS A 165 18.33 -5.95 -8.46
N LEU A 166 17.12 -6.25 -8.01
CA LEU A 166 16.89 -7.02 -6.78
C LEU A 166 17.24 -8.50 -6.91
N ASP A 167 16.95 -9.11 -8.06
CA ASP A 167 17.40 -10.47 -8.41
C ASP A 167 18.93 -10.56 -8.36
N ALA A 168 19.63 -9.55 -8.88
CA ALA A 168 21.09 -9.50 -8.78
C ALA A 168 21.57 -9.40 -7.32
N LEU A 169 20.92 -8.58 -6.50
CA LEU A 169 21.24 -8.42 -5.07
C LEU A 169 20.96 -9.69 -4.25
N SER A 170 19.99 -10.50 -4.64
CA SER A 170 19.68 -11.78 -3.97
C SER A 170 20.50 -12.97 -4.51
N GLY A 171 21.38 -12.73 -5.47
CA GLY A 171 22.24 -13.76 -6.07
C GLY A 171 21.61 -14.53 -7.23
N GLN A 172 20.39 -14.15 -7.65
CA GLN A 172 19.72 -14.70 -8.84
C GLN A 172 20.26 -14.05 -10.13
N LEU A 173 21.58 -14.11 -10.34
CA LEU A 173 22.28 -13.40 -11.41
C LEU A 173 21.78 -13.78 -12.82
N LEU A 174 21.36 -15.03 -13.03
CA LEU A 174 20.83 -15.48 -14.32
C LEU A 174 19.50 -14.78 -14.64
N ASN A 175 18.58 -14.71 -13.67
CA ASN A 175 17.29 -14.04 -13.84
C ASN A 175 17.46 -12.54 -14.13
N ALA A 176 18.40 -11.90 -13.43
CA ALA A 176 18.76 -10.51 -13.66
C ALA A 176 19.30 -10.30 -15.08
N TYR A 177 20.24 -11.14 -15.51
CA TYR A 177 20.83 -11.10 -16.85
C TYR A 177 19.75 -11.24 -17.94
N GLU A 178 18.90 -12.26 -17.86
CA GLU A 178 17.85 -12.50 -18.85
C GLU A 178 16.89 -11.31 -18.96
N THR A 179 16.55 -10.71 -17.83
CA THR A 179 15.67 -9.53 -17.80
C THR A 179 16.34 -8.31 -18.44
N PHE A 180 17.60 -8.04 -18.11
CA PHE A 180 18.34 -6.92 -18.71
C PHE A 180 18.60 -7.12 -20.20
N ASP A 181 18.94 -8.33 -20.63
CA ASP A 181 19.15 -8.65 -22.05
C ASP A 181 17.87 -8.42 -22.85
N LYS A 182 16.73 -8.91 -22.35
CA LYS A 182 15.42 -8.68 -22.97
C LYS A 182 15.08 -7.20 -23.08
N ILE A 183 15.28 -6.42 -22.01
CA ILE A 183 15.05 -4.98 -22.01
C ILE A 183 15.98 -4.28 -23.03
N GLY A 184 17.25 -4.69 -23.10
CA GLY A 184 18.22 -4.16 -24.06
C GLY A 184 17.81 -4.43 -25.51
N MET A 185 17.38 -5.66 -25.80
CA MET A 185 16.90 -6.04 -27.14
C MET A 185 15.63 -5.27 -27.53
N ASP A 186 14.67 -5.11 -26.61
CA ASP A 186 13.46 -4.31 -26.83
C ASP A 186 13.79 -2.84 -27.11
N ALA A 187 14.78 -2.27 -26.42
CA ALA A 187 15.26 -0.90 -26.63
C ALA A 187 15.92 -0.70 -28.00
N LEU A 188 16.75 -1.66 -28.43
CA LEU A 188 17.40 -1.65 -29.74
C LEU A 188 16.35 -1.74 -30.87
N ASN A 189 15.39 -2.64 -30.74
CA ASN A 189 14.32 -2.84 -31.73
C ASN A 189 13.38 -1.63 -31.83
N SER A 190 13.21 -0.87 -30.75
CA SER A 190 12.39 0.35 -30.72
C SER A 190 13.17 1.64 -31.05
N GLY A 191 14.47 1.56 -31.33
CA GLY A 191 15.32 2.73 -31.65
C GLY A 191 15.59 3.68 -30.47
N SER A 192 15.30 3.26 -29.24
CA SER A 192 15.39 4.09 -28.03
C SER A 192 16.78 3.99 -27.38
N PHE A 193 17.77 4.72 -27.91
CA PHE A 193 19.16 4.73 -27.42
C PHE A 193 19.33 5.26 -25.97
N ILE A 194 18.37 6.06 -25.45
CA ILE A 194 18.43 6.63 -24.09
C ILE A 194 18.32 5.53 -23.00
N LEU A 195 17.66 4.40 -23.31
CA LEU A 195 17.49 3.28 -22.38
C LEU A 195 18.80 2.54 -22.08
N LEU A 196 19.74 2.51 -23.03
CA LEU A 196 21.03 1.83 -22.86
C LEU A 196 21.86 2.44 -21.72
N MET A 197 21.81 3.76 -21.51
CA MET A 197 22.61 4.42 -20.46
C MET A 197 22.12 4.14 -19.03
N THR A 198 20.85 3.77 -18.83
CA THR A 198 20.29 3.49 -17.48
C THR A 198 20.49 2.05 -17.03
N ILE A 199 20.87 1.15 -17.95
CA ILE A 199 21.15 -0.27 -17.66
C ILE A 199 22.59 -0.45 -17.15
N PHE A 200 23.52 0.41 -17.56
CA PHE A 200 24.95 0.32 -17.21
C PHE A 200 25.41 1.24 -16.05
N LEU A 201 24.48 1.91 -15.36
CA LEU A 201 24.73 2.76 -14.17
C LEU A 201 23.85 2.31 -12.99
#